data_AF-A0A7G5EP86-F1
#
_entry.id   AF-A0A7G5EP86-F1
#
_cell.length_a   1.000
_cell.length_b   1.000
_cell.length_c   1.000
_cell.angle_alpha   90.00
_cell.angle_beta   90.00
_cell.angle_gamma   90.00
#
_symmetry.space_group_name_H-M   'P 1'
#
loop_
_entity.id
_entity.type
_entity.pdbx_description
1 polymer ?
#
loop_
_entity_poly.entity_id
_entity_poly.type
_entity_poly.pdbx_seq_one_letter_code
_entity_poly.pdbx_strand_id
1 'polypeptide(L)'
;MKKPFFPLSQCALLVPCLMAGMAHAQSIELTGDTTATGHRGASYTTDSMTVGNTAAGALDVSSGAVLINTGPATLGAATSGSGTATLSGSSQWTSAELNVGNAGTGVLNINSGGLLVSADAYIGREAGSNGTVTVDGPGSNWSSPVNQ
;
A
#
# COMPACT_ATOMS: atom_id res chain seq x y z
N MET A 1 -52.64 24.59 40.02
CA MET A 1 -51.99 23.29 40.28
C MET A 1 -50.93 23.07 39.19
N LYS A 2 -49.67 23.40 39.50
CA LYS A 2 -48.52 22.46 39.66
C LYS A 2 -48.03 21.83 38.34
N LYS A 3 -46.96 22.41 37.77
CA LYS A 3 -45.99 21.69 36.93
C LYS A 3 -45.19 20.72 37.81
N PRO A 4 -44.66 19.63 37.23
CA PRO A 4 -43.36 19.15 37.66
C PRO A 4 -42.34 19.10 36.50
N PHE A 5 -41.10 18.99 36.93
CA PHE A 5 -39.84 19.30 36.28
C PHE A 5 -38.92 18.08 36.55
N PHE A 6 -38.20 17.59 35.51
CA PHE A 6 -36.87 16.92 35.54
C PHE A 6 -36.74 15.43 35.97
N PRO A 7 -35.59 14.72 35.73
CA PRO A 7 -34.58 14.72 34.64
C PRO A 7 -33.98 13.30 34.29
N LEU A 8 -32.80 13.27 33.63
CA LEU A 8 -31.82 12.17 33.34
C LEU A 8 -31.95 11.48 31.96
N SER A 9 -31.00 11.69 31.03
CA SER A 9 -29.64 11.12 30.95
C SER A 9 -29.62 9.79 30.18
N GLN A 10 -29.07 9.79 28.96
CA GLN A 10 -28.01 8.86 28.57
C GLN A 10 -27.43 9.20 27.20
N CYS A 11 -26.10 9.22 27.14
CA CYS A 11 -25.28 9.17 25.95
C CYS A 11 -25.76 8.07 24.99
N ALA A 12 -25.91 8.42 23.71
CA ALA A 12 -25.70 7.46 22.63
C ALA A 12 -24.82 8.13 21.57
N LEU A 13 -23.51 7.96 21.76
CA LEU A 13 -22.54 7.97 20.68
C LEU A 13 -23.02 6.96 19.63
N LEU A 14 -23.51 7.46 18.51
CA LEU A 14 -23.66 6.70 17.29
C LEU A 14 -23.11 7.60 16.19
N VAL A 15 -21.78 7.65 16.13
CA VAL A 15 -21.12 7.75 14.83
C VAL A 15 -21.33 6.37 14.23
N PRO A 16 -22.22 6.17 13.25
CA PRO A 16 -22.15 4.97 12.45
C PRO A 16 -20.83 5.11 11.68
N CYS A 17 -19.76 4.52 12.24
CA CYS A 17 -18.64 4.08 11.43
C CYS A 17 -19.29 3.09 10.47
N LEU A 18 -19.58 3.58 9.27
CA LEU A 18 -20.11 2.82 8.17
C LEU A 18 -19.10 1.70 7.95
N MET A 19 -19.35 0.55 8.57
CA MET A 19 -18.68 -0.70 8.29
C MET A 19 -19.03 -1.01 6.85
N ALA A 20 -18.24 -0.47 5.92
CA ALA A 20 -18.29 -0.82 4.53
C ALA A 20 -18.05 -2.33 4.48
N GLY A 21 -19.11 -3.10 4.28
CA GLY A 21 -18.99 -4.42 3.70
C GLY A 21 -18.36 -4.23 2.32
N MET A 22 -17.03 -4.28 2.25
CA MET A 22 -16.34 -4.31 0.98
C MET A 22 -16.43 -5.73 0.46
N ALA A 23 -17.31 -5.91 -0.53
CA ALA A 23 -17.23 -7.01 -1.46
C ALA A 23 -15.81 -7.06 -2.06
N HIS A 24 -15.38 -8.28 -2.39
CA HIS A 24 -14.10 -8.69 -2.97
C HIS A 24 -13.86 -8.07 -4.36
N ALA A 25 -13.78 -6.74 -4.44
CA ALA A 25 -13.44 -6.01 -5.64
C ALA A 25 -11.92 -5.89 -5.72
N GLN A 26 -11.37 -6.24 -6.89
CA GLN A 26 -9.97 -6.02 -7.21
C GLN A 26 -9.68 -4.53 -7.04
N SER A 27 -8.72 -4.19 -6.18
CA SER A 27 -8.43 -2.81 -5.85
C SER A 27 -6.95 -2.52 -5.90
N ILE A 28 -6.63 -1.36 -6.47
CA ILE A 28 -5.35 -0.68 -6.32
C ILE A 28 -5.67 0.66 -5.69
N GLU A 29 -5.18 0.90 -4.49
CA GLU A 29 -5.43 2.11 -3.74
C GLU A 29 -4.12 2.76 -3.33
N LEU A 30 -4.00 4.04 -3.65
CA LEU A 30 -2.87 4.86 -3.24
C LEU A 30 -3.38 5.99 -2.33
N THR A 31 -2.78 6.11 -1.14
CA THR A 31 -3.15 7.13 -0.16
C THR A 31 -1.92 7.87 0.36
N GLY A 32 -2.13 9.08 0.87
CA GLY A 32 -1.05 9.92 1.38
C GLY A 32 -0.15 10.49 0.28
N ASP A 33 1.12 10.68 0.62
CA ASP A 33 2.13 11.26 -0.27
C ASP A 33 2.58 10.24 -1.31
N THR A 34 1.91 10.24 -2.45
CA THR A 34 2.15 9.32 -3.57
C THR A 34 2.14 10.09 -4.89
N THR A 35 2.84 9.61 -5.91
CA THR A 35 2.81 10.23 -7.26
C THR A 35 1.42 10.19 -7.90
N ALA A 36 0.54 9.32 -7.41
CA ALA A 36 -0.81 9.13 -7.90
C ALA A 36 -1.71 8.78 -6.70
N THR A 37 -2.76 9.57 -6.40
CA THR A 37 -3.67 9.30 -5.27
C THR A 37 -5.05 8.77 -5.69
N GLY A 38 -5.66 7.94 -4.86
CA GLY A 38 -7.00 7.40 -5.02
C GLY A 38 -7.04 5.98 -5.61
N HIS A 39 -8.27 5.48 -5.79
CA HIS A 39 -8.53 4.16 -6.33
C HIS A 39 -8.23 4.09 -7.83
N ARG A 40 -7.53 3.05 -8.28
CA ARG A 40 -7.14 2.84 -9.69
C ARG A 40 -7.89 1.68 -10.37
N GLY A 41 -8.77 0.98 -9.65
CA GLY A 41 -9.51 -0.16 -10.16
C GLY A 41 -8.69 -1.46 -10.14
N ALA A 42 -9.03 -2.38 -11.05
CA ALA A 42 -8.45 -3.72 -11.11
C ALA A 42 -7.07 -3.78 -11.79
N SER A 43 -6.73 -2.78 -12.61
CA SER A 43 -5.44 -2.75 -13.30
C SER A 43 -4.93 -1.31 -13.41
N TYR A 44 -3.65 -1.12 -13.12
CA TYR A 44 -2.99 0.18 -13.20
C TYR A 44 -1.59 0.03 -13.79
N THR A 45 -1.34 0.73 -14.90
CA THR A 45 -0.02 0.79 -15.53
C THR A 45 0.50 2.21 -15.44
N THR A 46 1.74 2.38 -15.01
CA THR A 46 2.39 3.69 -14.91
C THR A 46 3.89 3.59 -15.14
N ASP A 47 4.48 4.67 -15.65
CA ASP A 47 5.92 4.72 -15.93
C ASP A 47 6.76 4.79 -14.66
N SER A 48 6.32 5.56 -13.67
CA SER A 48 7.03 5.68 -12.40
C SER A 48 6.04 5.82 -11.26
N MET A 49 6.41 5.30 -10.09
CA MET A 49 5.57 5.39 -8.92
C MET A 49 6.42 5.67 -7.69
N THR A 50 6.02 6.67 -6.93
CA THR A 50 6.59 6.93 -5.61
C THR A 50 5.50 6.84 -4.56
N VAL A 51 5.80 6.12 -3.49
CA VAL A 51 4.99 6.00 -2.30
C VAL A 51 5.83 6.49 -1.13
N GLY A 52 5.39 7.56 -0.49
CA GLY A 52 6.12 8.27 0.55
C GLY A 52 7.33 9.04 0.01
N ASN A 53 7.10 10.18 -0.64
CA ASN A 53 8.18 10.98 -1.19
C ASN A 53 8.95 11.72 -0.08
N THR A 54 8.28 12.66 0.60
CA THR A 54 8.82 13.41 1.76
C THR A 54 7.99 13.21 3.02
N ALA A 55 6.78 12.64 2.88
CA ALA A 55 5.88 12.28 3.97
C ALA A 55 5.44 10.80 3.84
N ALA A 56 4.43 10.42 4.62
CA ALA A 56 3.89 9.07 4.59
C ALA A 56 2.98 8.85 3.36
N GLY A 57 3.21 7.77 2.63
CA GLY A 57 2.34 7.28 1.56
C GLY A 57 2.10 5.79 1.71
N ALA A 58 0.95 5.32 1.21
CA ALA A 58 0.61 3.91 1.20
C ALA A 58 0.05 3.46 -0.15
N LEU A 59 0.37 2.21 -0.51
CA LEU A 59 -0.13 1.48 -1.66
C LEU A 59 -0.72 0.16 -1.17
N ASP A 60 -1.95 -0.13 -1.55
CA ASP A 60 -2.58 -1.44 -1.37
C ASP A 60 -2.99 -2.00 -2.74
N VAL A 61 -2.56 -3.22 -3.03
CA VAL A 61 -2.90 -3.97 -4.24
C VAL A 61 -3.53 -5.28 -3.78
N SER A 62 -4.84 -5.40 -3.95
CA SER A 62 -5.61 -6.49 -3.37
C SER A 62 -6.46 -7.25 -4.38
N SER A 63 -6.94 -8.43 -3.97
CA SER A 63 -8.05 -9.15 -4.61
C SER A 63 -7.83 -9.43 -6.11
N GLY A 64 -6.59 -9.76 -6.50
CA GLY A 64 -6.22 -10.11 -7.87
C GLY A 64 -5.97 -8.92 -8.80
N ALA A 65 -5.88 -7.71 -8.25
CA ALA A 65 -5.55 -6.53 -9.05
C ALA A 65 -4.12 -6.59 -9.60
N VAL A 66 -3.88 -5.94 -10.74
CA VAL A 66 -2.62 -5.98 -11.49
C VAL A 66 -2.01 -4.59 -11.59
N LEU A 67 -0.87 -4.39 -10.94
CA LEU A 67 -0.07 -3.17 -11.00
C LEU A 67 1.16 -3.40 -11.89
N ILE A 68 1.41 -2.50 -12.85
CA ILE A 68 2.57 -2.56 -13.74
C ILE A 68 3.32 -1.24 -13.70
N ASN A 69 4.59 -1.30 -13.31
CA ASN A 69 5.54 -0.20 -13.37
C ASN A 69 6.58 -0.48 -14.45
N THR A 70 6.57 0.29 -15.53
CA THR A 70 7.53 0.17 -16.64
C THR A 70 8.87 0.85 -16.34
N GLY A 71 8.93 1.69 -15.31
CA GLY A 71 10.14 2.30 -14.76
C GLY A 71 10.21 2.14 -13.23
N PRO A 72 10.94 3.03 -12.53
CA PRO A 72 11.23 2.84 -11.12
C PRO A 72 9.98 3.02 -10.23
N ALA A 73 9.80 2.07 -9.34
CA ALA A 73 8.90 2.16 -8.20
C ALA A 73 9.70 2.40 -6.92
N THR A 74 9.33 3.41 -6.14
CA THR A 74 10.06 3.79 -4.92
C THR A 74 9.14 3.88 -3.72
N LEU A 75 9.51 3.18 -2.64
CA LEU A 75 8.89 3.27 -1.32
C LEU A 75 9.86 4.02 -0.39
N GLY A 76 9.48 5.19 0.13
CA GLY A 76 10.33 6.02 0.99
C GLY A 76 11.46 6.70 0.20
N ALA A 77 11.12 7.72 -0.60
CA ALA A 77 12.05 8.33 -1.55
C ALA A 77 13.10 9.23 -0.90
N ALA A 78 12.68 10.20 -0.07
CA ALA A 78 13.56 11.12 0.64
C ALA A 78 13.81 10.67 2.09
N THR A 79 14.77 11.28 2.79
CA THR A 79 15.17 10.92 4.16
C THR A 79 14.04 10.93 5.20
N SER A 80 13.04 11.81 5.03
CA SER A 80 11.82 11.83 5.85
C SER A 80 10.63 11.07 5.24
N GLY A 81 10.78 10.58 4.01
CA GLY A 81 9.74 9.86 3.29
C GLY A 81 9.52 8.46 3.87
N SER A 82 8.24 8.09 4.01
CA SER A 82 7.85 6.76 4.48
C SER A 82 6.85 6.14 3.52
N GLY A 83 7.27 5.11 2.79
CA GLY A 83 6.43 4.39 1.84
C GLY A 83 6.06 3.00 2.34
N THR A 84 4.77 2.68 2.34
CA THR A 84 4.31 1.31 2.64
C THR A 84 3.55 0.74 1.44
N ALA A 85 3.93 -0.46 0.99
CA ALA A 85 3.19 -1.20 -0.04
C ALA A 85 2.73 -2.55 0.51
N THR A 86 1.49 -2.92 0.20
CA THR A 86 0.90 -4.21 0.59
C THR A 86 0.30 -4.90 -0.63
N LEU A 87 0.66 -6.17 -0.82
CA LEU A 87 0.10 -7.04 -1.84
C LEU A 87 -0.66 -8.16 -1.14
N SER A 88 -1.93 -8.34 -1.49
CA SER A 88 -2.81 -9.34 -0.88
C SER A 88 -3.80 -9.95 -1.87
N GLY A 89 -4.38 -11.09 -1.52
CA GLY A 89 -5.52 -11.69 -2.24
C GLY A 89 -5.21 -12.03 -3.69
N SER A 90 -4.08 -12.69 -3.96
CA SER A 90 -3.63 -13.05 -5.31
C SER A 90 -3.34 -11.87 -6.25
N SER A 91 -3.09 -10.68 -5.71
CA SER A 91 -2.68 -9.53 -6.52
C SER A 91 -1.32 -9.71 -7.19
N GLN A 92 -1.08 -8.94 -8.25
CA GLN A 92 0.15 -8.97 -9.02
C GLN A 92 0.74 -7.58 -9.13
N TRP A 93 2.04 -7.48 -8.90
CA TRP A 93 2.81 -6.29 -9.18
C TRP A 93 4.03 -6.65 -10.02
N THR A 94 4.17 -6.02 -11.19
CA THR A 94 5.38 -6.10 -12.00
C THR A 94 6.07 -4.75 -12.00
N SER A 95 7.38 -4.72 -11.75
CA SER A 95 8.18 -3.50 -11.75
C SER A 95 9.48 -3.69 -12.52
N ALA A 96 9.90 -2.69 -13.29
CA ALA A 96 11.23 -2.70 -13.90
C ALA A 96 12.33 -2.55 -12.83
N GLU A 97 12.18 -1.59 -11.91
CA GLU A 97 13.10 -1.38 -10.80
C GLU A 97 12.31 -1.08 -9.53
N LEU A 98 12.58 -1.79 -8.44
CA LEU A 98 11.94 -1.57 -7.16
C LEU A 98 12.93 -1.08 -6.10
N ASN A 99 12.67 0.08 -5.51
CA ASN A 99 13.44 0.63 -4.40
C ASN A 99 12.58 0.61 -3.13
N VAL A 100 12.96 -0.20 -2.14
CA VAL A 100 12.32 -0.27 -0.82
C VAL A 100 13.23 0.41 0.19
N GLY A 101 12.89 1.65 0.56
CA GLY A 101 13.74 2.51 1.39
C GLY A 101 14.88 3.06 0.54
N ASN A 102 14.59 4.05 -0.30
CA ASN A 102 15.61 4.68 -1.15
C ASN A 102 16.55 5.53 -0.28
N ALA A 103 16.12 6.72 0.14
CA ALA A 103 16.79 7.52 1.17
C ALA A 103 16.05 7.51 2.51
N GLY A 104 14.77 7.13 2.50
CA GLY A 104 13.89 7.12 3.67
C GLY A 104 13.60 5.72 4.19
N THR A 105 12.37 5.54 4.67
CA THR A 105 11.88 4.24 5.13
C THR A 105 10.91 3.65 4.10
N GLY A 106 11.21 2.45 3.61
CA GLY A 106 10.31 1.68 2.75
C GLY A 106 9.92 0.38 3.40
N VAL A 107 8.64 0.04 3.34
CA VAL A 107 8.08 -1.22 3.81
C VAL A 107 7.28 -1.86 2.69
N LEU A 108 7.60 -3.11 2.36
CA LEU A 108 6.87 -3.92 1.40
C LEU A 108 6.38 -5.20 2.09
N ASN A 109 5.09 -5.44 2.01
CA ASN A 109 4.46 -6.65 2.52
C ASN A 109 3.81 -7.41 1.36
N ILE A 110 4.25 -8.64 1.12
CA ILE A 110 3.64 -9.55 0.15
C ILE A 110 2.98 -10.66 0.94
N ASN A 111 1.65 -10.69 0.93
CA ASN A 111 0.87 -11.60 1.73
C ASN A 111 -0.23 -12.30 0.91
N SER A 112 -0.80 -13.36 1.48
CA SER A 112 -2.05 -13.99 1.02
C SER A 112 -2.12 -14.23 -0.50
N GLY A 113 -1.06 -14.78 -1.09
CA GLY A 113 -1.01 -15.11 -2.52
C GLY A 113 -0.52 -13.99 -3.43
N GLY A 114 -0.11 -12.84 -2.89
CA GLY A 114 0.45 -11.73 -3.67
C GLY A 114 1.72 -12.15 -4.43
N LEU A 115 1.84 -11.68 -5.68
CA LEU A 115 2.99 -11.91 -6.55
C LEU A 115 3.67 -10.59 -6.90
N LEU A 116 4.95 -10.47 -6.57
CA LEU A 116 5.81 -9.40 -7.07
C LEU A 116 6.81 -9.97 -8.08
N VAL A 117 6.95 -9.29 -9.21
CA VAL A 117 8.01 -9.53 -10.19
C VAL A 117 8.79 -8.24 -10.38
N SER A 118 10.10 -8.26 -10.14
CA SER A 118 10.96 -7.09 -10.35
C SER A 118 12.22 -7.44 -11.13
N ALA A 119 12.58 -6.67 -12.17
CA ALA A 119 13.84 -6.91 -12.88
C ALA A 119 15.04 -6.57 -11.99
N ASP A 120 15.05 -5.36 -11.42
CA ASP A 120 16.01 -4.93 -10.41
C ASP A 120 15.33 -4.57 -9.09
N ALA A 121 16.01 -4.79 -7.97
CA ALA A 121 15.51 -4.42 -6.66
C ALA A 121 16.60 -4.01 -5.68
N TYR A 122 16.34 -2.94 -4.93
CA TYR A 122 17.20 -2.41 -3.88
C TYR A 122 16.41 -2.25 -2.59
N ILE A 123 16.94 -2.78 -1.48
CA ILE A 123 16.33 -2.69 -0.15
C ILE A 123 17.32 -1.94 0.75
N GLY A 124 16.96 -0.73 1.20
CA GLY A 124 17.87 0.17 1.92
C GLY A 124 19.00 0.70 1.03
N ARG A 125 18.65 1.46 -0.02
CA ARG A 125 19.57 1.81 -1.10
C ARG A 125 20.66 2.80 -0.69
N GLU A 126 20.28 3.91 -0.05
CA GLU A 126 21.21 4.96 0.37
C GLU A 126 21.70 4.78 1.81
N ALA A 127 22.82 5.41 2.15
CA ALA A 127 23.34 5.39 3.51
C ALA A 127 22.34 5.98 4.53
N GLY A 128 22.01 5.19 5.57
CA GLY A 128 21.06 5.58 6.61
C GLY A 128 19.58 5.37 6.24
N SER A 129 19.28 4.88 5.04
CA SER A 129 17.93 4.45 4.66
C SER A 129 17.55 3.13 5.35
N ASN A 130 16.25 2.84 5.43
CA ASN A 130 15.74 1.59 5.99
C ASN A 130 14.71 0.95 5.06
N GLY A 131 15.07 -0.18 4.47
CA GLY A 131 14.17 -1.01 3.69
C GLY A 131 13.75 -2.26 4.45
N THR A 132 12.47 -2.59 4.44
CA THR A 132 11.95 -3.84 5.03
C THR A 132 11.03 -4.51 4.04
N VAL A 133 11.30 -5.78 3.75
CA VAL A 133 10.44 -6.62 2.91
C VAL A 133 10.01 -7.85 3.69
N THR A 134 8.71 -8.11 3.71
CA THR A 134 8.12 -9.31 4.28
C THR A 134 7.40 -10.06 3.17
N VAL A 135 7.74 -11.33 2.97
CA VAL A 135 7.00 -12.24 2.08
C VAL A 135 6.47 -13.36 2.96
N ASP A 136 5.16 -13.38 3.19
CA ASP A 136 4.53 -14.29 4.14
C ASP A 136 3.19 -14.83 3.63
N GLY A 137 2.79 -15.99 4.13
CA GLY A 137 1.52 -16.63 3.80
C GLY A 137 1.52 -17.47 2.52
N PRO A 138 0.52 -18.34 2.35
CA PRO A 138 0.47 -19.30 1.25
C PRO A 138 0.39 -18.61 -0.12
N GLY A 139 1.21 -19.09 -1.07
CA GLY A 139 1.21 -18.61 -2.45
C GLY A 139 1.84 -17.23 -2.66
N SER A 140 2.27 -16.55 -1.60
CA SER A 140 3.00 -15.28 -1.71
C SER A 140 4.36 -15.53 -2.35
N ASN A 141 4.76 -14.67 -3.30
CA ASN A 141 6.01 -14.85 -4.02
C ASN A 141 6.63 -13.51 -4.46
N TRP A 142 7.96 -13.48 -4.47
CA TRP A 142 8.75 -12.44 -5.12
C TRP A 142 9.80 -13.11 -6.00
N SER A 143 9.81 -12.75 -7.28
CA SER A 143 10.78 -13.25 -8.26
C SER A 143 11.35 -12.14 -9.14
N SER A 144 12.49 -12.41 -9.76
CA SER A 144 12.99 -11.64 -10.89
C SER A 144 12.77 -12.42 -12.20
N PRO A 145 12.56 -11.73 -13.33
CA PRO A 145 12.49 -12.39 -14.63
C PRO A 145 13.80 -13.17 -14.86
N VAL A 146 13.66 -14.44 -15.21
CA VAL A 146 14.81 -15.31 -15.49
C VAL A 146 15.39 -14.87 -16.83
N ASN A 147 16.47 -14.09 -16.80
CA ASN A 147 17.28 -13.86 -17.99
C ASN A 147 18.11 -15.12 -18.21
N GLN A 148 17.59 -16.08 -18.99
CA GLN A 148 18.36 -17.20 -19.53
C GLN A 148 19.31 -16.71 -20.62
#